data_AF-A0AAW6E025-F1
#
_entry.id   AF-A0AAW6E025-F1
#
_cell.length_a   1.000
_cell.length_b   1.000
_cell.length_c   1.000
_cell.angle_alpha   90.00
_cell.angle_beta   90.00
_cell.angle_gamma   90.00
#
_symmetry.space_group_name_H-M   'P 1'
#
loop_
_entity.id
_entity.type
_entity.pdbx_description
1 polymer ?
#
loop_
_entity_poly.entity_id
_entity_poly.type
_entity_poly.pdbx_seq_one_letter_code
_entity_poly.pdbx_strand_id
1 'polypeptide(L)'
;MVNYSEFIEIVCSNLKITKPIVEEVLFLHTPTQLAEYVPADNVLKYRMGKMPLDIMFAIAHELRHKWQAENCPEIFQNYINSTDTDIEQYNLQSAEIDANAYAMVIMESGFGITPQFKGLSEKIKKKISLRANEIVEE
;
A
#
# COMPACT_ATOMS: atom_id res chain seq x y z
N MET A 1 -5.93 -5.86 21.12
CA MET A 1 -4.88 -6.23 20.15
C MET A 1 -5.46 -5.95 18.78
N VAL A 2 -4.78 -5.22 17.90
CA VAL A 2 -5.31 -4.94 16.55
C VAL A 2 -5.31 -6.23 15.75
N ASN A 3 -6.45 -6.56 15.13
CA ASN A 3 -6.62 -7.79 14.36
C ASN A 3 -6.24 -7.56 12.89
N TYR A 4 -4.94 -7.65 12.57
CA TYR A 4 -4.48 -7.49 11.20
C TYR A 4 -5.01 -8.57 10.26
N SER A 5 -5.25 -9.79 10.76
CA SER A 5 -5.80 -10.87 9.94
C SER A 5 -7.19 -10.52 9.40
N GLU A 6 -8.09 -10.04 10.26
CA GLU A 6 -9.44 -9.61 9.85
C GLU A 6 -9.39 -8.42 8.91
N PHE A 7 -8.51 -7.45 9.17
CA PHE A 7 -8.30 -6.33 8.26
C PHE A 7 -7.83 -6.79 6.86
N ILE A 8 -6.87 -7.71 6.79
CA ILE A 8 -6.39 -8.29 5.53
C ILE A 8 -7.53 -9.00 4.79
N GLU A 9 -8.39 -9.77 5.48
CA GLU A 9 -9.55 -10.41 4.85
C GLU A 9 -10.50 -9.38 4.23
N ILE A 10 -10.78 -8.28 4.94
CA ILE A 10 -11.65 -7.21 4.46
C ILE A 10 -11.06 -6.56 3.21
N VAL A 11 -9.77 -6.21 3.23
CA VAL A 11 -9.10 -5.58 2.08
C VAL A 11 -9.04 -6.54 0.88
N CYS A 12 -8.67 -7.80 1.09
CA CYS A 12 -8.67 -8.80 0.03
C CYS A 12 -10.08 -9.01 -0.57
N SER A 13 -11.11 -9.04 0.28
CA SER A 13 -12.50 -9.14 -0.18
C SER A 13 -12.94 -7.91 -0.96
N ASN A 14 -12.54 -6.71 -0.56
CA ASN A 14 -12.84 -5.47 -1.27
C ASN A 14 -12.18 -5.47 -2.67
N LEU A 15 -10.91 -5.87 -2.74
CA LEU A 15 -10.14 -5.97 -3.99
C LEU A 15 -10.51 -7.20 -4.84
N LYS A 16 -11.28 -8.15 -4.29
CA LYS A 16 -11.63 -9.43 -4.92
C LYS A 16 -10.39 -10.24 -5.33
N ILE A 17 -9.34 -10.20 -4.51
CA ILE A 17 -8.09 -10.95 -4.71
C ILE A 17 -8.00 -12.11 -3.73
N THR A 18 -7.23 -13.13 -4.11
CA THR A 18 -6.93 -14.23 -3.19
C THR A 18 -6.01 -13.71 -2.09
N LYS A 19 -6.33 -14.03 -0.83
CA LYS A 19 -5.49 -13.66 0.31
C LYS A 19 -4.08 -14.27 0.18
N PRO A 20 -3.01 -13.46 0.31
CA PRO A 20 -1.65 -13.97 0.34
C PRO A 20 -1.34 -14.71 1.65
N ILE A 21 -0.24 -15.46 1.67
CA ILE A 21 0.37 -15.95 2.91
C ILE A 21 0.79 -14.72 3.73
N VAL A 22 0.53 -14.71 5.03
CA VAL A 22 0.81 -13.55 5.90
C VAL A 22 1.89 -13.90 6.90
N GLU A 23 2.94 -13.08 6.96
CA GLU A 23 4.07 -13.26 7.86
C GLU A 23 4.32 -12.01 8.71
N GLU A 24 4.41 -12.21 10.02
CA GLU A 24 4.85 -11.17 10.95
C GLU A 24 6.38 -11.19 11.07
N VAL A 25 7.03 -10.05 10.84
CA VAL A 25 8.49 -9.96 10.84
C VAL A 25 9.01 -8.83 11.72
N LEU A 26 10.21 -8.98 12.28
CA LEU A 26 10.88 -7.93 13.05
C LEU A 26 11.55 -6.89 12.14
N PHE A 27 12.04 -7.32 10.98
CA PHE A 27 12.81 -6.50 10.05
C PHE A 27 12.34 -6.72 8.62
N LEU A 28 12.46 -5.67 7.82
CA LEU A 28 12.23 -5.66 6.37
C LEU A 28 13.49 -5.08 5.71
N HIS A 29 13.52 -5.01 4.38
CA HIS A 29 14.70 -4.57 3.63
C HIS A 29 15.23 -3.20 4.09
N THR A 30 14.34 -2.24 4.37
CA THR A 30 14.73 -0.92 4.89
C THR A 30 14.18 -0.64 6.29
N PRO A 31 14.84 0.20 7.12
CA PRO A 31 14.36 0.54 8.46
C PRO A 31 13.03 1.31 8.49
N THR A 32 12.62 1.94 7.40
CA THR A 32 11.38 2.72 7.29
C THR A 32 10.20 1.92 6.75
N GLN A 33 10.46 0.82 6.04
CA GLN A 33 9.42 -0.03 5.48
C GLN A 33 8.62 -0.75 6.57
N LEU A 34 7.31 -0.81 6.37
CA LEU A 34 6.33 -1.32 7.33
C LEU A 34 5.66 -2.60 6.85
N ALA A 35 5.51 -2.77 5.53
CA ALA A 35 5.03 -3.99 4.91
C ALA A 35 5.77 -4.23 3.58
N GLU A 36 5.67 -5.45 3.06
CA GLU A 36 6.22 -5.85 1.76
C GLU A 36 5.35 -6.97 1.18
N TYR A 37 4.92 -6.84 -0.07
CA TYR A 37 4.41 -7.96 -0.83
C TYR A 37 5.51 -8.58 -1.69
N VAL A 38 5.68 -9.90 -1.58
CA VAL A 38 6.62 -10.71 -2.37
C VAL A 38 5.83 -11.53 -3.40
N PRO A 39 5.78 -11.11 -4.68
CA PRO A 39 4.92 -11.76 -5.68
C PRO A 39 5.29 -13.22 -5.97
N ALA A 40 6.58 -13.55 -5.95
CA ALA A 40 7.08 -14.89 -6.29
C ALA A 40 6.50 -15.98 -5.38
N ASP A 41 6.31 -15.67 -4.11
CA ASP A 41 5.84 -16.61 -3.09
C ASP A 41 4.39 -16.31 -2.65
N ASN A 42 3.77 -15.25 -3.19
CA ASN A 42 2.47 -14.73 -2.75
C ASN A 42 2.43 -14.48 -1.23
N VAL A 43 3.46 -13.82 -0.70
CA VAL A 43 3.63 -13.54 0.73
C VAL A 43 3.50 -12.04 1.01
N LEU A 44 2.66 -11.67 1.97
CA LEU A 44 2.60 -10.35 2.59
C LEU A 44 3.32 -10.38 3.93
N LYS A 45 4.38 -9.58 4.08
CA LYS A 45 5.13 -9.41 5.32
C LYS A 45 4.77 -8.08 5.97
N TYR A 46 4.60 -8.02 7.29
CA TYR A 46 4.47 -6.74 8.00
C TYR A 46 5.27 -6.69 9.29
N ARG A 47 5.70 -5.48 9.66
CA ARG A 47 6.59 -5.26 10.79
C ARG A 47 5.85 -5.17 12.12
N MET A 48 6.25 -6.01 13.08
CA MET A 48 5.70 -5.98 14.45
C MET A 48 6.20 -4.79 15.27
N GLY A 49 5.43 -4.37 16.28
CA GLY A 49 5.84 -3.35 17.26
C GLY A 49 5.84 -1.91 16.73
N LYS A 50 5.21 -1.65 15.58
CA LYS A 50 5.00 -0.31 15.01
C LYS A 50 3.58 0.18 15.26
N MET A 51 3.33 1.44 14.89
CA MET A 51 2.02 2.06 15.08
C MET A 51 0.95 1.32 14.26
N PRO A 52 -0.14 0.81 14.88
CA PRO A 52 -1.04 -0.08 14.18
C PRO A 52 -1.69 0.51 12.94
N LEU A 53 -2.10 1.77 12.96
CA LEU A 53 -2.71 2.44 11.81
C LEU A 53 -1.73 2.58 10.63
N ASP A 54 -0.45 2.82 10.91
CA ASP A 54 0.58 2.90 9.87
C ASP A 54 0.85 1.51 9.25
N ILE A 55 0.78 0.44 10.07
CA ILE A 55 0.85 -0.94 9.57
C ILE A 55 -0.34 -1.27 8.70
N MET A 56 -1.56 -0.91 9.12
CA MET A 56 -2.78 -1.14 8.32
C MET A 56 -2.74 -0.39 6.99
N PHE A 57 -2.28 0.86 7.01
CA PHE A 57 -2.04 1.63 5.78
C PHE A 57 -1.06 0.90 4.86
N ALA A 58 0.09 0.47 5.38
CA ALA A 58 1.10 -0.23 4.60
C ALA A 58 0.58 -1.57 4.05
N ILE A 59 -0.18 -2.33 4.83
CA ILE A 59 -0.83 -3.57 4.37
C ILE A 59 -1.79 -3.29 3.21
N ALA A 60 -2.65 -2.27 3.32
CA ALA A 60 -3.58 -1.93 2.24
C ALA A 60 -2.85 -1.49 0.96
N HIS A 61 -1.76 -0.75 1.09
CA HIS A 61 -0.89 -0.34 0.00
C HIS A 61 -0.31 -1.57 -0.73
N GLU A 62 0.31 -2.50 0.00
CA GLU A 62 0.89 -3.72 -0.57
C GLU A 62 -0.17 -4.65 -1.21
N LEU A 63 -1.36 -4.76 -0.61
CA LEU A 63 -2.46 -5.53 -1.19
C LEU A 63 -2.98 -4.89 -2.48
N ARG A 64 -2.93 -3.56 -2.60
CA ARG A 64 -3.24 -2.88 -3.88
C ARG A 64 -2.18 -3.19 -4.94
N HIS A 65 -0.89 -3.26 -4.59
CA HIS A 65 0.13 -3.72 -5.53
C HIS A 65 -0.12 -5.15 -6.03
N LYS A 66 -0.55 -6.06 -5.13
CA LYS A 66 -0.99 -7.40 -5.54
C LYS A 66 -2.15 -7.33 -6.54
N TRP A 67 -3.18 -6.54 -6.25
CA TRP A 67 -4.32 -6.36 -7.16
C TRP A 67 -3.90 -5.79 -8.52
N GLN A 68 -3.03 -4.77 -8.52
CA GLN A 68 -2.48 -4.16 -9.73
C GLN A 68 -1.75 -5.19 -10.59
N ALA A 69 -0.94 -6.06 -9.98
CA ALA A 69 -0.20 -7.10 -10.69
C ALA A 69 -1.13 -8.13 -11.37
N GLU A 70 -2.31 -8.38 -10.80
CA GLU A 70 -3.31 -9.31 -11.34
C GLU A 70 -4.24 -8.69 -12.38
N ASN A 71 -4.52 -7.38 -12.30
CA ASN A 71 -5.59 -6.72 -13.07
C ASN A 71 -5.11 -5.69 -14.09
N CYS A 72 -3.96 -5.04 -13.84
CA CYS A 72 -3.39 -4.02 -14.71
C CYS A 72 -1.84 -4.03 -14.66
N PRO A 73 -1.20 -5.17 -14.99
CA PRO A 73 0.25 -5.33 -14.85
C PRO A 73 1.07 -4.29 -15.64
N GLU A 74 0.50 -3.69 -16.68
CA GLU A 74 1.10 -2.58 -17.43
C GLU A 74 1.39 -1.34 -16.58
N ILE A 75 0.75 -1.17 -15.41
CA ILE A 75 1.05 -0.07 -14.48
C ILE A 75 2.50 -0.13 -13.96
N PHE A 76 3.10 -1.32 -13.97
CA PHE A 76 4.50 -1.55 -13.60
C PHE A 76 5.47 -1.46 -14.79
N GLN A 77 5.00 -1.09 -15.99
CA GLN A 77 5.88 -0.89 -17.13
C GLN A 77 6.85 0.26 -16.85
N ASN A 78 8.16 -0.06 -16.83
CA ASN A 78 9.25 0.84 -16.45
C ASN A 78 9.26 1.25 -14.97
N TYR A 79 8.69 0.42 -14.09
CA TYR A 79 8.78 0.63 -12.65
C TYR A 79 10.25 0.61 -12.18
N ILE A 80 10.61 1.56 -11.32
CA ILE A 80 11.94 1.75 -10.75
C ILE A 80 11.83 1.53 -9.25
N ASN A 81 12.67 0.65 -8.70
CA ASN A 81 12.67 0.38 -7.27
C ASN A 81 13.14 1.59 -6.46
N SER A 82 12.69 1.67 -5.21
CA SER A 82 13.06 2.75 -4.29
C SER A 82 14.56 2.84 -3.99
N THR A 83 15.33 1.77 -4.21
CA THR A 83 16.79 1.76 -4.08
C THR A 83 17.53 2.39 -5.25
N ASP A 84 16.85 2.52 -6.41
CA ASP A 84 17.46 2.89 -7.69
C ASP A 84 17.09 4.31 -8.12
N THR A 85 16.29 5.03 -7.31
CA THR A 85 15.83 6.38 -7.60
C THR A 85 15.59 7.19 -6.31
N ASP A 86 15.27 8.47 -6.45
CA ASP A 86 14.96 9.32 -5.30
C ASP A 86 13.49 9.18 -4.86
N ILE A 87 13.20 9.68 -3.65
CA ILE A 87 11.87 9.61 -3.03
C ILE A 87 10.79 10.25 -3.92
N GLU A 88 11.08 11.35 -4.59
CA GLU A 88 10.09 12.05 -5.39
C GLU A 88 9.79 11.28 -6.68
N GLN A 89 10.83 10.85 -7.41
CA GLN A 89 10.65 10.06 -8.62
C GLN A 89 9.96 8.72 -8.32
N TYR A 90 10.35 8.03 -7.24
CA TYR A 90 9.72 6.78 -6.83
C TYR A 90 8.22 6.94 -6.59
N ASN A 91 7.83 7.91 -5.74
CA ASN A 91 6.43 8.12 -5.35
C ASN A 91 5.59 8.80 -6.43
N LEU A 92 6.19 9.29 -7.52
CA LEU A 92 5.46 9.83 -8.68
C LEU A 92 5.04 8.76 -9.69
N GLN A 93 5.51 7.51 -9.53
CA GLN A 93 5.14 6.39 -10.38
C GLN A 93 3.66 6.03 -10.21
N SER A 94 3.00 5.65 -11.32
CA SER A 94 1.56 5.40 -11.33
C SER A 94 1.14 4.31 -10.33
N ALA A 95 1.94 3.25 -10.20
CA ALA A 95 1.70 2.16 -9.25
C ALA A 95 1.68 2.67 -7.79
N GLU A 96 2.65 3.50 -7.41
CA GLU A 96 2.77 4.08 -6.06
C GLU A 96 1.65 5.08 -5.77
N ILE A 97 1.27 5.90 -6.74
CA ILE A 97 0.16 6.85 -6.59
C ILE A 97 -1.16 6.10 -6.37
N ASP A 98 -1.46 5.08 -7.18
CA ASP A 98 -2.68 4.28 -7.04
C ASP A 98 -2.70 3.46 -5.75
N ALA A 99 -1.57 2.85 -5.35
CA ALA A 99 -1.48 2.11 -4.09
C ALA A 99 -1.66 3.00 -2.86
N ASN A 100 -1.02 4.17 -2.82
CA ASN A 100 -1.21 5.16 -1.75
C ASN A 100 -2.63 5.72 -1.72
N ALA A 101 -3.24 5.96 -2.89
CA ALA A 101 -4.61 6.45 -2.99
C ALA A 101 -5.62 5.43 -2.48
N TYR A 102 -5.48 4.17 -2.87
CA TYR A 102 -6.33 3.09 -2.36
C TYR A 102 -6.20 2.94 -0.84
N ALA A 103 -4.96 2.92 -0.33
CA ALA A 103 -4.73 2.84 1.11
C ALA A 103 -5.36 4.03 1.84
N MET A 104 -5.27 5.25 1.30
CA MET A 104 -5.96 6.43 1.83
C MET A 104 -7.49 6.23 1.89
N VAL A 105 -8.11 5.73 0.82
CA VAL A 105 -9.56 5.44 0.80
C VAL A 105 -9.95 4.44 1.89
N ILE A 106 -9.17 3.38 2.07
CA ILE A 106 -9.40 2.39 3.14
C ILE A 106 -9.27 3.03 4.53
N MET A 107 -8.26 3.89 4.76
CA MET A 107 -8.10 4.56 6.04
C MET A 107 -9.23 5.55 6.33
N GLU A 108 -9.68 6.29 5.34
CA GLU A 108 -10.75 7.29 5.50
C GLU A 108 -12.11 6.61 5.69
N SER A 109 -12.46 5.64 4.85
CA SER A 109 -13.76 4.94 4.93
C SER A 109 -13.85 3.99 6.13
N GLY A 110 -12.75 3.31 6.47
CA GLY A 110 -12.72 2.32 7.54
C GLY A 110 -12.48 2.91 8.94
N PHE A 111 -11.72 4.00 9.04
CA PHE A 111 -11.26 4.55 10.33
C PHE A 111 -11.54 6.04 10.51
N GLY A 112 -12.05 6.75 9.49
CA GLY A 112 -12.30 8.19 9.56
C GLY A 112 -11.02 9.02 9.69
N ILE A 113 -9.88 8.51 9.21
CA ILE A 113 -8.58 9.20 9.30
C ILE A 113 -7.96 9.40 7.93
N THR A 114 -7.34 10.56 7.75
CA THR A 114 -6.58 10.89 6.54
C THR A 114 -5.08 10.72 6.81
N PRO A 115 -4.35 9.89 6.03
CA PRO A 115 -2.91 9.78 6.14
C PRO A 115 -2.21 11.13 5.88
N GLN A 116 -1.21 11.46 6.68
CA GLN A 116 -0.52 12.75 6.58
C GLN A 116 0.56 12.80 5.48
N PHE A 117 0.97 11.63 4.97
CA PHE A 117 2.03 11.50 3.96
C PHE A 117 3.29 12.31 4.30
N LYS A 118 3.75 12.21 5.55
CA LYS A 118 4.94 12.95 6.02
C LYS A 118 6.16 12.56 5.17
N GLY A 119 6.87 13.57 4.67
CA GLY A 119 8.05 13.38 3.82
C GLY A 119 7.75 13.40 2.32
N LEU A 120 6.48 13.35 1.90
CA LEU A 120 6.11 13.51 0.49
C LEU A 120 5.89 14.98 0.13
N SER A 121 6.21 15.34 -1.12
CA SER A 121 5.97 16.69 -1.64
C SER A 121 4.47 16.94 -1.85
N GLU A 122 4.03 18.21 -1.80
CA GLU A 122 2.62 18.57 -2.04
C GLU A 122 2.13 18.15 -3.44
N LYS A 123 3.06 18.10 -4.41
CA LYS A 123 2.79 17.58 -5.75
C LYS A 123 2.35 16.11 -5.71
N ILE A 124 3.04 15.27 -4.95
CA ILE A 124 2.71 13.85 -4.79
C ILE A 124 1.38 13.72 -4.05
N LYS A 125 1.22 14.41 -2.91
CA LYS A 125 -0.02 14.37 -2.13
C LYS A 125 -1.24 14.72 -2.97
N LYS A 126 -1.15 15.78 -3.78
CA LYS A 126 -2.23 16.18 -4.70
C LYS A 126 -2.59 15.07 -5.70
N LYS A 127 -1.60 14.38 -6.26
CA LYS A 127 -1.85 13.25 -7.17
C LYS A 127 -2.52 12.07 -6.46
N ILE A 128 -2.07 11.74 -5.24
CA ILE A 128 -2.70 10.71 -4.41
C ILE A 128 -4.16 11.06 -4.14
N SER A 129 -4.45 12.29 -3.69
CA SER A 129 -5.83 12.71 -3.40
C SER A 129 -6.72 12.71 -4.64
N LEU A 130 -6.21 13.13 -5.81
CA LEU A 130 -6.96 13.06 -7.07
C LEU A 130 -7.32 11.61 -7.41
N ARG A 131 -6.33 10.70 -7.33
CA ARG A 131 -6.56 9.28 -7.58
C ARG A 131 -7.49 8.64 -6.55
N ALA A 132 -7.43 9.06 -5.29
CA ALA A 132 -8.32 8.56 -4.24
C ALA A 132 -9.78 8.91 -4.53
N ASN A 133 -10.06 10.11 -5.05
CA ASN A 133 -11.41 10.49 -5.48
C ASN A 133 -11.92 9.61 -6.63
N GLU A 134 -11.06 9.29 -7.59
CA GLU A 134 -11.43 8.38 -8.70
C GLU A 134 -11.75 6.96 -8.18
N ILE A 135 -10.96 6.44 -7.22
CA ILE A 135 -11.18 5.10 -6.63
C ILE A 135 -12.52 5.03 -5.87
N VAL A 136 -12.97 6.11 -5.24
CA VAL A 136 -14.28 6.14 -4.56
C VAL A 136 -15.45 6.02 -5.54
N GLU A 137 -15.24 6.35 -6.81
CA GLU A 137 -16.25 6.29 -7.88
C GLU A 137 -16.23 4.95 -8.66
N GLU A 138 -15.26 4.07 -8.43
CA GLU A 138 -15.11 2.73 -9.06
C GLU A 138 -16.09 1.67 -8.53
#